data_AF-A0A142X7L4-F1
#
_entry.id   AF-A0A142X7L4-F1
#
_cell.length_a   1.000
_cell.length_b   1.000
_cell.length_c   1.000
_cell.angle_alpha   90.00
_cell.angle_beta   90.00
_cell.angle_gamma   90.00
#
_symmetry.space_group_name_H-M   'P 1'
#
loop_
_entity.id
_entity.type
_entity.pdbx_description
1 polymer ?
#
loop_
_entity_poly.entity_id
_entity_poly.type
_entity_poly.pdbx_seq_one_letter_code
_entity_poly.pdbx_strand_id
1 'polypeptide(L)'
;MSQSLSRWQAVTLGLVVVAALVLGGYGIARIADKQGLWADTVEVTAGFPEAHDVTPGTPVRIRGVDAGQVVAVEYPDHDGPRAEVTVRMRLQSKFANRLYSDASAQIHGTGMLGSKVISIQPGDPNKGALADGRLRGVKPFAFEDAVAEVRDLAKEAKGTATEVKSLASEARETVATAKDFIKDIEGSNGTFAKLVRDDDLYEDARGTLGDLRKLVGRTDKAVGTMENEVGNLRGFVADGRDTLKSVKQGSDALSRLPIVRNYVEDSVALLVRPTMSRTQMGYQSKDLFEPGTATLTGEGRRHLDGAANALKGNKASGSEVVVVGFHNPKDQATAPAVAQELTKKQAEVVAEYLKAAGAHKLGTFSRRKIIPLGMGMNLAPTDPDPNAPSNVQILVFTPR
;
A
#
# COMPACT_ATOMS: atom_id res chain seq x y z
N MET A 1 -57.15 -8.09 -36.84
CA MET A 1 -56.80 -7.08 -37.86
C MET A 1 -55.29 -7.12 -38.08
N SER A 2 -54.82 -7.89 -39.07
CA SER A 2 -53.43 -7.85 -39.50
C SER A 2 -53.22 -6.59 -40.32
N GLN A 3 -52.69 -5.52 -39.72
CA GLN A 3 -52.23 -4.38 -40.50
C GLN A 3 -51.06 -4.85 -41.35
N SER A 4 -51.29 -5.05 -42.65
CA SER A 4 -50.24 -5.37 -43.61
C SER A 4 -49.31 -4.17 -43.68
N LEU A 5 -48.07 -4.35 -43.21
CA LEU A 5 -47.01 -3.35 -43.33
C LEU A 5 -46.90 -2.94 -44.80
N SER A 6 -46.90 -1.64 -45.07
CA SER A 6 -46.58 -1.12 -46.41
C SER A 6 -45.21 -1.66 -46.83
N ARG A 7 -45.03 -2.00 -48.12
CA ARG A 7 -43.75 -2.51 -48.65
C ARG A 7 -42.57 -1.62 -48.24
N TRP A 8 -42.80 -0.31 -48.14
CA TRP A 8 -41.82 0.65 -47.65
C TRP A 8 -41.47 0.44 -46.17
N GLN A 9 -42.48 0.30 -45.29
CA GLN A 9 -42.29 0.06 -43.85
C GLN A 9 -41.55 -1.25 -43.58
N ALA A 10 -41.83 -2.30 -44.37
CA ALA A 10 -41.14 -3.58 -44.26
C ALA A 10 -39.64 -3.46 -44.60
N VAL A 11 -39.30 -2.70 -45.65
CA VAL A 11 -37.90 -2.43 -46.02
C VAL A 11 -37.20 -1.59 -44.95
N THR A 12 -37.85 -0.55 -44.42
CA THR A 12 -37.27 0.29 -43.36
C THR A 12 -37.01 -0.52 -42.10
N LEU A 13 -37.95 -1.38 -41.69
CA LEU A 13 -37.79 -2.25 -40.53
C LEU A 13 -36.65 -3.26 -40.74
N GLY A 14 -36.56 -3.88 -41.91
CA GLY A 14 -35.46 -4.77 -42.26
C GLY A 14 -34.09 -4.08 -42.16
N LEU A 15 -33.98 -2.85 -42.67
CA LEU A 15 -32.73 -2.08 -42.61
C LEU A 15 -32.35 -1.71 -41.18
N VAL A 16 -33.31 -1.34 -40.34
CA VAL A 16 -33.08 -1.06 -38.91
C VAL A 16 -32.58 -2.31 -38.18
N VAL A 17 -33.18 -3.47 -38.43
CA VAL A 17 -32.76 -4.74 -37.82
C VAL A 17 -31.34 -5.12 -38.25
N VAL A 18 -31.01 -4.98 -39.54
CA VAL A 18 -29.65 -5.24 -40.04
C VAL A 18 -28.65 -4.26 -39.41
N ALA A 19 -28.99 -2.96 -39.33
CA ALA A 19 -28.14 -1.97 -38.69
C ALA A 19 -27.91 -2.29 -37.20
N ALA A 20 -28.95 -2.72 -36.47
CA ALA A 20 -28.84 -3.14 -35.09
C ALA A 20 -27.95 -4.38 -34.91
N LEU A 21 -28.07 -5.37 -35.81
CA LEU A 21 -27.22 -6.57 -35.80
C LEU A 21 -25.76 -6.24 -36.13
N VAL A 22 -25.52 -5.35 -37.08
CA VAL A 22 -24.16 -4.89 -37.42
C VAL A 22 -23.53 -4.14 -36.25
N LEU A 23 -24.27 -3.22 -35.62
CA LEU A 23 -23.79 -2.48 -34.44
C LEU A 23 -23.56 -3.40 -33.24
N GLY A 24 -24.47 -4.35 -33.00
CA GLY A 24 -24.32 -5.36 -31.94
C GLY A 24 -23.12 -6.27 -32.17
N GLY A 25 -22.98 -6.80 -33.39
CA GLY A 25 -21.84 -7.63 -33.79
C GLY A 25 -20.52 -6.87 -33.69
N TYR A 26 -20.47 -5.62 -34.12
CA TYR A 26 -19.31 -4.75 -33.97
C TYR A 26 -18.96 -4.49 -32.49
N GLY A 27 -19.97 -4.30 -31.63
CA GLY A 27 -19.79 -4.16 -30.19
C GLY A 27 -19.18 -5.41 -29.55
N ILE A 28 -19.68 -6.60 -29.89
CA ILE A 28 -19.15 -7.89 -29.41
C ILE A 28 -17.72 -8.09 -29.90
N ALA A 29 -17.44 -7.82 -31.19
CA ALA A 29 -16.10 -7.93 -31.76
C ALA A 29 -15.10 -7.01 -31.03
N ARG A 30 -15.50 -5.77 -30.72
CA ARG A 30 -14.67 -4.83 -29.94
C ARG A 30 -14.38 -5.29 -28.51
N ILE A 31 -15.31 -5.98 -27.86
CA ILE A 31 -15.10 -6.54 -26.52
C ILE A 31 -14.15 -7.75 -26.60
N ALA A 32 -14.35 -8.62 -27.58
CA ALA A 32 -13.53 -9.81 -27.77
C ALA A 32 -12.07 -9.46 -28.12
N ASP A 33 -11.86 -8.40 -28.90
CA ASP A 33 -10.53 -7.86 -29.22
C ASP A 33 -9.83 -7.31 -27.95
N LYS A 34 -10.55 -6.58 -27.09
CA LYS A 34 -10.03 -6.10 -25.80
C LYS A 34 -9.63 -7.21 -24.84
N GLN A 35 -10.34 -8.34 -24.86
CA GLN A 35 -10.03 -9.51 -24.03
C GLN A 35 -8.91 -10.37 -24.65
N GLY A 36 -8.37 -9.99 -25.82
CA GLY A 36 -7.29 -10.73 -26.47
C GLY A 36 -7.72 -12.09 -27.02
N LEU A 37 -9.02 -12.34 -27.22
CA LEU A 37 -9.54 -13.60 -27.76
C LEU A 37 -9.12 -13.85 -29.22
N TRP A 38 -8.68 -12.80 -29.91
CA TRP A 38 -8.24 -12.80 -31.31
C TRP A 38 -6.73 -12.59 -31.45
N ALA A 39 -6.01 -12.41 -30.34
CA ALA A 39 -4.57 -12.16 -30.37
C ALA A 39 -3.81 -13.46 -30.57
N ASP A 40 -2.74 -13.43 -31.36
CA ASP A 40 -1.78 -14.54 -31.41
C ASP A 40 -1.16 -14.72 -30.03
N THR A 41 -1.36 -15.88 -29.44
CA THR A 41 -0.89 -16.19 -28.09
C THR A 41 0.05 -17.39 -28.08
N VAL A 42 0.99 -17.36 -27.13
CA VAL A 42 1.95 -18.42 -26.86
C VAL A 42 1.70 -18.95 -25.46
N GLU A 43 1.73 -20.27 -25.30
CA GLU A 43 1.65 -20.89 -23.98
C GLU A 43 3.04 -20.90 -23.32
N VAL A 44 3.08 -20.45 -22.07
CA VAL A 44 4.28 -20.34 -21.24
C VAL A 44 3.96 -20.98 -19.89
N THR A 45 4.87 -21.77 -19.36
CA THR A 45 4.71 -22.44 -18.07
C THR A 45 5.63 -21.82 -17.03
N ALA A 46 5.23 -21.82 -15.77
CA ALA A 46 6.07 -21.42 -14.65
C ALA A 46 5.89 -22.41 -13.51
N GLY A 47 7.00 -22.91 -12.96
CA GLY A 47 6.99 -23.76 -11.77
C GLY A 47 7.13 -22.92 -10.51
N PHE A 48 6.17 -23.03 -9.59
CA PHE A 48 6.19 -22.35 -8.30
C PHE A 48 6.27 -23.36 -7.16
N PRO A 49 7.07 -23.12 -6.10
CA PRO A 49 7.03 -23.96 -4.91
C PRO A 49 5.64 -23.98 -4.25
N GLU A 50 4.96 -22.83 -4.27
CA GLU A 50 3.62 -22.65 -3.71
C GLU A 50 2.81 -21.70 -4.59
N ALA A 51 1.56 -22.06 -4.88
CA ALA A 51 0.63 -21.25 -5.68
C ALA A 51 -0.69 -21.06 -4.92
N HIS A 52 -0.71 -20.10 -4.00
CA HIS A 52 -1.90 -19.75 -3.21
C HIS A 52 -2.80 -18.78 -4.00
N ASP A 53 -4.10 -19.09 -4.08
CA ASP A 53 -5.14 -18.24 -4.70
C ASP A 53 -4.91 -17.90 -6.18
N VAL A 54 -4.15 -18.71 -6.91
CA VAL A 54 -3.99 -18.62 -8.37
C VAL A 54 -4.99 -19.57 -9.02
N THR A 55 -5.82 -19.04 -9.92
CA THR A 55 -6.87 -19.81 -10.61
C THR A 55 -6.88 -19.47 -12.11
N PRO A 56 -7.50 -20.32 -12.96
CA PRO A 56 -7.71 -19.97 -14.36
C PRO A 56 -8.40 -18.61 -14.50
N GLY A 57 -7.83 -17.74 -15.32
CA GLY A 57 -8.26 -16.34 -15.49
C GLY A 57 -7.50 -15.32 -14.63
N THR A 58 -6.62 -15.75 -13.71
CA THR A 58 -5.71 -14.81 -13.00
C THR A 58 -4.89 -14.01 -14.03
N PRO A 59 -4.86 -12.67 -13.94
CA PRO A 59 -4.15 -11.84 -14.90
C PRO A 59 -2.63 -12.03 -14.79
N VAL A 60 -1.96 -12.01 -15.95
CA VAL A 60 -0.51 -12.07 -16.06
C VAL A 60 0.00 -10.77 -16.64
N ARG A 61 0.95 -10.14 -15.95
CA ARG A 61 1.52 -8.84 -16.31
C ARG A 61 3.00 -8.94 -16.57
N ILE A 62 3.49 -8.19 -17.54
CA ILE A 62 4.92 -8.00 -17.77
C ILE A 62 5.24 -6.54 -17.50
N ARG A 63 6.12 -6.27 -16.53
CA ARG A 63 6.46 -4.89 -16.09
C ARG A 63 5.22 -4.03 -15.80
N GLY A 64 4.19 -4.63 -15.19
CA GLY A 64 2.93 -3.96 -14.86
C GLY A 64 1.93 -3.81 -16.00
N VAL A 65 2.25 -4.24 -17.22
CA VAL A 65 1.34 -4.21 -18.39
C VAL A 65 0.63 -5.55 -18.54
N ASP A 66 -0.68 -5.53 -18.76
CA ASP A 66 -1.48 -6.75 -19.01
C ASP A 66 -0.97 -7.47 -20.27
N ALA A 67 -0.46 -8.69 -20.08
CA ALA A 67 0.22 -9.47 -21.10
C ALA A 67 -0.44 -10.81 -21.40
N GLY A 68 -1.30 -11.29 -20.50
CA GLY A 68 -1.95 -12.58 -20.64
C GLY A 68 -2.76 -13.00 -19.42
N GLN A 69 -3.06 -14.29 -19.34
CA GLN A 69 -3.86 -14.88 -18.27
C GLN A 69 -3.45 -16.33 -17.99
N VAL A 70 -3.73 -16.80 -16.77
CA VAL A 70 -3.57 -18.20 -16.39
C VAL A 70 -4.63 -19.06 -17.08
N VAL A 71 -4.21 -20.17 -17.68
CA VAL A 71 -5.08 -21.15 -18.34
C VAL A 71 -5.36 -22.33 -17.41
N ALA A 72 -4.33 -22.83 -16.73
CA ALA A 72 -4.44 -23.98 -15.83
C ALA A 72 -3.40 -23.90 -14.72
N VAL A 73 -3.70 -24.56 -13.61
CA VAL A 73 -2.79 -24.78 -12.48
C VAL A 73 -2.78 -26.28 -12.23
N GLU A 74 -1.62 -26.90 -12.42
CA GLU A 74 -1.43 -28.36 -12.36
C GLU A 74 -0.59 -28.69 -11.13
N TYR A 75 -1.11 -29.58 -10.28
CA TYR A 75 -0.42 -30.07 -9.10
C TYR A 75 0.67 -31.08 -9.53
N PRO A 76 1.88 -31.05 -8.93
CA PRO A 76 2.95 -31.98 -9.30
C PRO A 76 2.55 -33.44 -9.04
N ASP A 77 2.90 -34.34 -9.96
CA ASP A 77 2.61 -35.78 -9.85
C ASP A 77 3.47 -36.51 -8.80
N HIS A 78 4.38 -35.81 -8.11
CA HIS A 78 5.27 -36.35 -7.10
C HIS A 78 5.43 -35.39 -5.92
N ASP A 79 5.42 -35.93 -4.71
CA ASP A 79 5.74 -35.20 -3.48
C ASP A 79 7.25 -35.30 -3.19
N GLY A 80 7.92 -34.17 -2.91
CA GLY A 80 9.34 -34.13 -2.55
C GLY A 80 10.04 -32.78 -2.74
N PRO A 81 11.34 -32.66 -2.39
CA PRO A 81 12.12 -31.47 -2.66
C PRO A 81 12.21 -31.28 -4.18
N ARG A 82 11.69 -30.15 -4.70
CA ARG A 82 11.45 -29.80 -6.13
C ARG A 82 10.06 -30.12 -6.69
N ALA A 83 9.10 -30.56 -5.87
CA ALA A 83 7.70 -30.56 -6.27
C ALA A 83 7.23 -29.11 -6.45
N GLU A 84 7.05 -28.69 -7.70
CA GLU A 84 6.59 -27.34 -8.07
C GLU A 84 5.19 -27.42 -8.69
N VAL A 85 4.29 -26.56 -8.23
CA VAL A 85 3.00 -26.33 -8.90
C VAL A 85 3.28 -25.70 -10.26
N THR A 86 2.85 -26.37 -11.32
CA THR A 86 3.05 -25.89 -12.69
C THR A 86 1.86 -25.03 -13.10
N VAL A 87 2.10 -23.74 -13.28
CA VAL A 87 1.10 -22.79 -13.75
C VAL A 87 1.28 -22.59 -15.25
N ARG A 88 0.26 -22.94 -16.01
CA ARG A 88 0.22 -22.75 -17.47
C ARG A 88 -0.49 -21.44 -17.79
N MET A 89 0.22 -20.57 -18.49
CA MET A 89 -0.19 -19.21 -18.82
C MET A 89 -0.24 -19.03 -20.33
N ARG A 90 -1.16 -18.19 -20.78
CA ARG A 90 -1.25 -17.77 -22.18
C ARG A 90 -0.86 -16.32 -22.27
N LEU A 91 0.20 -16.03 -23.01
CA LEU A 91 0.75 -14.69 -23.22
C LEU A 91 0.57 -14.26 -24.67
N GLN A 92 0.38 -12.97 -24.91
CA GLN A 92 0.38 -12.46 -26.28
C GLN A 92 1.79 -12.57 -26.88
N SER A 93 1.90 -13.03 -28.13
CA SER A 93 3.18 -13.29 -28.81
C SER A 93 4.13 -12.10 -28.79
N LYS A 94 3.58 -10.88 -28.93
CA LYS A 94 4.33 -9.61 -28.86
C LYS A 94 5.10 -9.40 -27.55
N PHE A 95 4.61 -9.98 -26.45
CA PHE A 95 5.26 -9.92 -25.15
C PHE A 95 6.10 -11.17 -24.86
N ALA A 96 5.64 -12.35 -25.30
CA ALA A 96 6.39 -13.60 -25.15
C ALA A 96 7.77 -13.53 -25.85
N ASN A 97 7.84 -12.89 -27.02
CA ASN A 97 9.10 -12.68 -27.76
C ASN A 97 10.10 -11.76 -27.06
N ARG A 98 9.72 -11.15 -25.94
CA ARG A 98 10.56 -10.27 -25.12
C ARG A 98 10.97 -10.91 -23.79
N LEU A 99 10.68 -12.19 -23.60
CA LEU A 99 11.12 -12.96 -22.43
C LEU A 99 12.46 -13.63 -22.75
N TYR A 100 13.41 -13.46 -21.84
CA TYR A 100 14.75 -13.99 -21.93
C TYR A 100 14.92 -15.19 -20.99
N SER A 101 16.03 -15.92 -21.12
CA SER A 101 16.28 -17.17 -20.40
C SER A 101 16.31 -17.04 -18.87
N ASP A 102 16.58 -15.86 -18.34
CA ASP A 102 16.56 -15.53 -16.91
C ASP A 102 15.25 -14.87 -16.46
N ALA A 103 14.22 -14.87 -17.30
CA ALA A 103 12.91 -14.36 -16.95
C ALA A 103 12.31 -15.11 -15.74
N SER A 104 11.75 -14.33 -14.80
CA SER A 104 11.19 -14.85 -13.56
C SER A 104 9.74 -14.45 -13.39
N ALA A 105 8.89 -15.37 -12.94
CA ALA A 105 7.51 -15.09 -12.59
C ALA A 105 7.35 -15.01 -11.07
N GLN A 106 6.58 -14.03 -10.60
CA GLN A 106 6.29 -13.80 -9.19
C GLN A 106 4.78 -13.62 -9.00
N ILE A 107 4.22 -14.24 -7.98
CA ILE A 107 2.82 -14.07 -7.61
C ILE A 107 2.73 -12.91 -6.61
N HIS A 108 2.12 -11.80 -7.00
CA HIS A 108 1.88 -10.67 -6.11
C HIS A 108 0.40 -10.59 -5.73
N GLY A 109 0.13 -10.16 -4.50
CA GLY A 109 -1.19 -9.64 -4.15
C GLY A 109 -1.38 -8.24 -4.74
N THR A 110 -2.49 -8.01 -5.41
CA THR A 110 -2.90 -6.68 -5.85
C THR A 110 -3.79 -6.07 -4.77
N GLY A 111 -3.23 -5.16 -3.99
CA GLY A 111 -3.96 -4.42 -2.96
C GLY A 111 -4.41 -5.27 -1.76
N MET A 112 -5.27 -4.69 -0.93
CA MET A 112 -5.68 -5.27 0.37
C MET A 112 -6.79 -6.33 0.27
N LEU A 113 -7.34 -6.55 -0.92
CA LEU A 113 -8.46 -7.49 -1.15
C LEU A 113 -8.01 -8.91 -1.54
N GLY A 114 -6.71 -9.18 -1.51
CA GLY A 114 -6.18 -10.54 -1.70
C GLY A 114 -6.22 -11.06 -3.15
N SER A 115 -6.61 -10.27 -4.14
CA SER A 115 -6.56 -10.71 -5.54
C SER A 115 -5.10 -10.91 -5.98
N LYS A 116 -4.79 -12.05 -6.58
CA LYS A 116 -3.43 -12.34 -7.06
C LYS A 116 -3.25 -11.89 -8.51
N VAL A 117 -2.03 -11.48 -8.83
CA VAL A 117 -1.57 -11.22 -10.20
C VAL A 117 -0.21 -11.88 -10.36
N ILE A 118 0.03 -12.48 -11.52
CA ILE A 118 1.37 -13.00 -11.84
C ILE A 118 2.13 -11.89 -12.55
N SER A 119 3.20 -11.40 -11.94
CA SER A 119 4.14 -10.48 -12.58
C SER A 119 5.32 -11.24 -13.14
N ILE A 120 5.60 -11.04 -14.42
CA ILE A 120 6.75 -11.61 -15.10
C ILE A 120 7.78 -10.50 -15.29
N GLN A 121 8.98 -10.75 -14.77
CA GLN A 121 10.16 -9.96 -15.06
C GLN A 121 10.81 -10.53 -16.33
N PRO A 122 11.00 -9.74 -17.41
CA PRO A 122 11.48 -10.25 -18.69
C PRO A 122 12.88 -10.86 -18.71
N GLY A 123 13.71 -10.59 -17.70
CA GLY A 123 15.12 -10.96 -17.69
C GLY A 123 16.02 -9.99 -18.47
N ASP A 124 17.29 -10.38 -18.63
CA ASP A 124 18.34 -9.66 -19.35
C ASP A 124 18.42 -10.09 -20.83
N PRO A 125 18.31 -9.14 -21.79
CA PRO A 125 18.44 -9.41 -23.22
C PRO A 125 19.72 -10.16 -23.64
N ASN A 126 20.81 -10.00 -22.89
CA ASN A 126 22.11 -10.59 -23.22
C ASN A 126 22.18 -12.09 -22.93
N LYS A 127 21.20 -12.65 -22.20
CA LYS A 127 21.14 -14.06 -21.82
C LYS A 127 20.43 -14.94 -22.86
N GLY A 128 19.98 -14.35 -23.97
CA GLY A 128 19.27 -15.06 -25.04
C GLY A 128 17.78 -15.28 -24.74
N ALA A 129 17.02 -15.65 -25.77
CA ALA A 129 15.57 -15.85 -25.66
C ALA A 129 15.21 -17.01 -24.72
N LEU A 130 14.00 -16.96 -24.15
CA LEU A 130 13.47 -18.03 -23.30
C LEU A 130 13.39 -19.36 -24.07
N ALA A 131 14.11 -20.37 -23.59
CA ALA A 131 14.04 -21.74 -24.12
C ALA A 131 12.80 -22.46 -23.56
N ASP A 132 12.09 -23.21 -24.42
CA ASP A 132 10.97 -24.10 -24.08
C ASP A 132 9.75 -23.47 -23.39
N GLY A 133 9.70 -22.13 -23.31
CA GLY A 133 8.58 -21.43 -22.69
C GLY A 133 8.42 -21.73 -21.20
N ARG A 134 9.46 -22.19 -20.50
CA ARG A 134 9.41 -22.45 -19.05
C ARG A 134 10.12 -21.35 -18.27
N LEU A 135 9.36 -20.62 -17.46
CA LEU A 135 9.82 -19.57 -16.56
C LEU A 135 10.15 -20.13 -15.18
N ARG A 136 11.06 -19.44 -14.48
CA ARG A 136 11.35 -19.72 -13.08
C ARG A 136 10.34 -19.00 -12.18
N GLY A 137 9.54 -19.74 -11.41
CA GLY A 137 8.71 -19.15 -10.37
C GLY A 137 9.55 -18.83 -9.14
N VAL A 138 9.43 -17.59 -8.66
CA VAL A 138 10.11 -17.13 -7.44
C VAL A 138 9.08 -17.01 -6.33
N LYS A 139 9.44 -17.46 -5.12
CA LYS A 139 8.58 -17.37 -3.93
C LYS A 139 8.17 -15.91 -3.70
N PRO A 140 6.88 -15.63 -3.44
CA PRO A 140 6.44 -14.31 -3.01
C PRO A 140 7.15 -13.88 -1.73
N PHE A 141 7.60 -12.63 -1.65
CA PHE A 141 8.13 -12.06 -0.41
C PHE A 141 6.99 -12.02 0.64
N ALA A 142 7.02 -12.92 1.62
CA ALA A 142 6.06 -12.94 2.72
C ALA A 142 6.57 -12.06 3.86
N PHE A 143 5.68 -11.30 4.49
CA PHE A 143 6.03 -10.42 5.61
C PHE A 143 6.57 -11.23 6.79
N GLU A 144 6.09 -12.45 6.95
CA GLU A 144 6.48 -13.43 7.95
C GLU A 144 7.95 -13.88 7.77
N ASP A 145 8.40 -14.04 6.52
CA ASP A 145 9.80 -14.39 6.22
C ASP A 145 10.73 -13.22 6.55
N ALA A 146 10.31 -11.98 6.28
CA ALA A 146 11.08 -10.78 6.62
C ALA A 146 11.23 -10.60 8.14
N VAL A 147 10.18 -10.89 8.92
CA VAL A 147 10.23 -10.85 10.38
C VAL A 147 11.12 -11.96 10.94
N ALA A 148 11.09 -13.15 10.33
CA ALA A 148 11.98 -14.25 10.71
C ALA A 148 13.46 -13.92 10.45
N GLU A 149 13.78 -13.35 9.27
CA GLU A 149 15.13 -12.94 8.90
C GLU A 149 15.65 -11.82 9.81
N VAL A 150 14.82 -10.83 10.13
CA VAL A 150 15.15 -9.77 11.12
C VAL A 150 15.37 -10.35 12.52
N ARG A 151 14.57 -11.35 12.92
CA ARG A 151 14.71 -12.01 14.23
C ARG A 151 15.99 -12.84 14.32
N ASP A 152 16.36 -13.53 13.26
CA ASP A 152 17.57 -14.34 13.23
C ASP A 152 18.83 -13.45 13.15
N LEU A 153 18.78 -12.36 12.38
CA LEU A 153 19.80 -11.31 12.44
C LEU A 153 19.92 -10.70 13.86
N ALA A 154 18.80 -10.49 14.54
CA ALA A 154 18.78 -9.99 15.92
C ALA A 154 19.31 -11.01 16.95
N LYS A 155 19.11 -12.31 16.72
CA LYS A 155 19.70 -13.37 17.57
C LYS A 155 21.20 -13.49 17.37
N GLU A 156 21.67 -13.40 16.13
CA GLU A 156 23.08 -13.45 15.79
C GLU A 156 23.82 -12.22 16.35
N ALA A 157 23.20 -11.04 16.28
CA ALA A 157 23.68 -9.82 16.93
C ALA A 157 23.72 -9.89 18.47
N LYS A 158 22.92 -10.77 19.10
CA LYS A 158 22.92 -10.97 20.56
C LYS A 158 24.14 -11.78 21.04
N GLY A 159 24.76 -12.56 20.17
CA GLY A 159 26.00 -13.29 20.46
C GLY A 159 27.23 -12.38 20.58
N THR A 160 27.19 -11.19 19.98
CA THR A 160 28.32 -10.24 19.88
C THR A 160 28.47 -9.31 21.10
N ALA A 161 27.46 -9.23 21.97
CA ALA A 161 27.49 -8.34 23.15
C ALA A 161 28.52 -8.76 24.21
N THR A 162 28.84 -10.07 24.28
CA THR A 162 29.80 -10.63 25.23
C THR A 162 31.25 -10.32 24.87
N GLU A 163 31.61 -10.34 23.58
CA GLU A 163 32.96 -10.02 23.10
C GLU A 163 33.24 -8.50 23.11
N VAL A 164 32.22 -7.69 22.87
CA VAL A 164 32.34 -6.22 22.98
C VAL A 164 32.61 -5.80 24.43
N LYS A 165 32.04 -6.52 25.41
CA LYS A 165 32.26 -6.22 26.84
C LYS A 165 33.65 -6.61 27.32
N SER A 166 34.21 -7.73 26.85
CA SER A 166 35.58 -8.11 27.18
C SER A 166 36.60 -7.16 26.54
N LEU A 167 36.40 -6.82 25.26
CA LEU A 167 37.26 -5.88 24.55
C LEU A 167 37.23 -4.47 25.17
N ALA A 168 36.07 -4.02 25.63
CA ALA A 168 35.93 -2.75 26.34
C ALA A 168 36.62 -2.75 27.71
N SER A 169 36.64 -3.90 28.40
CA SER A 169 37.32 -4.07 29.68
C SER A 169 38.84 -4.04 29.50
N GLU A 170 39.37 -4.81 28.54
CA GLU A 170 40.79 -4.87 28.22
C GLU A 170 41.32 -3.53 27.69
N ALA A 171 40.52 -2.81 26.88
CA ALA A 171 40.86 -1.48 26.41
C ALA A 171 40.92 -0.45 27.56
N ARG A 172 40.03 -0.53 28.55
CA ARG A 172 40.06 0.35 29.73
C ARG A 172 41.30 0.14 30.58
N GLU A 173 41.69 -1.12 30.78
CA GLU A 173 42.88 -1.49 31.52
C GLU A 173 44.16 -1.00 30.81
N THR A 174 44.25 -1.22 29.50
CA THR A 174 45.37 -0.75 28.67
C THR A 174 45.51 0.77 28.70
N VAL A 175 44.39 1.50 28.65
CA VAL A 175 44.38 2.97 28.74
C VAL A 175 44.78 3.46 30.14
N ALA A 176 44.43 2.74 31.20
CA ALA A 176 44.87 3.06 32.56
C ALA A 176 46.39 2.88 32.70
N THR A 177 46.93 1.75 32.24
CA THR A 177 48.39 1.49 32.25
C THR A 177 49.16 2.49 31.40
N ALA A 178 48.67 2.84 30.21
CA ALA A 178 49.30 3.86 29.36
C ALA A 178 49.30 5.25 30.02
N LYS A 179 48.23 5.61 30.74
CA LYS A 179 48.14 6.88 31.45
C LYS A 179 49.12 6.95 32.63
N ASP A 180 49.27 5.86 33.36
CA ASP A 180 50.22 5.78 34.49
C ASP A 180 51.67 5.82 33.97
N PHE A 181 51.96 5.11 32.89
CA PHE A 181 53.28 5.16 32.22
C PHE A 181 53.64 6.56 31.70
N ILE A 182 52.69 7.28 31.09
CA ILE A 182 52.90 8.67 30.64
C ILE A 182 53.16 9.60 31.84
N LYS A 183 52.45 9.40 32.95
CA LYS A 183 52.63 10.19 34.17
C LYS A 183 53.99 9.94 34.82
N ASP A 184 54.48 8.71 34.80
CA ASP A 184 55.82 8.36 35.29
C ASP A 184 56.93 8.94 34.42
N ILE A 185 56.71 9.06 33.10
CA ILE A 185 57.65 9.70 32.17
C ILE A 185 57.73 11.20 32.38
N GLU A 186 56.59 11.89 32.61
CA GLU A 186 56.56 13.34 32.91
C GLU A 186 57.37 13.71 34.16
N GLY A 187 57.51 12.79 35.12
CA GLY A 187 58.31 12.98 36.33
C GLY A 187 59.82 12.71 36.17
N SER A 188 60.25 12.12 35.05
CA SER A 188 61.64 11.67 34.85
C SER A 188 62.45 12.62 33.96
N ASN A 189 63.49 13.24 34.51
CA ASN A 189 64.33 14.23 33.80
C ASN A 189 65.41 13.61 32.87
N GLY A 190 65.13 12.45 32.25
CA GLY A 190 66.08 11.70 31.42
C GLY A 190 66.09 12.09 29.93
N THR A 191 67.12 11.66 29.19
CA THR A 191 67.29 11.91 27.74
C THR A 191 66.14 11.37 26.86
N PHE A 192 65.35 10.41 27.36
CA PHE A 192 64.12 9.93 26.72
C PHE A 192 62.98 10.96 26.75
N ALA A 193 62.90 11.81 27.78
CA ALA A 193 61.87 12.85 27.90
C ALA A 193 62.00 13.96 26.84
N LYS A 194 63.17 14.06 26.19
CA LYS A 194 63.40 14.98 25.06
C LYS A 194 63.03 14.36 23.69
N LEU A 195 62.97 13.03 23.59
CA LEU A 195 62.61 12.32 22.36
C LEU A 195 61.09 12.04 22.27
N VAL A 196 60.40 11.96 23.41
CA VAL A 196 58.94 11.81 23.50
C VAL A 196 58.20 13.16 23.41
N ARG A 197 58.95 14.27 23.43
CA ARG A 197 58.44 15.65 23.29
C ARG A 197 58.37 16.13 21.84
N ASP A 198 58.40 15.21 20.87
CA ASP A 198 58.03 15.55 19.50
C ASP A 198 56.53 15.86 19.48
N ASP A 199 56.20 17.11 19.12
CA ASP A 199 54.84 17.64 19.19
C ASP A 199 53.85 16.74 18.42
N ASP A 200 54.28 16.18 17.29
CA ASP A 200 53.48 15.29 16.44
C ASP A 200 53.12 13.96 17.13
N LEU A 201 54.06 13.34 17.85
CA LEU A 201 53.81 12.04 18.50
C LEU A 201 52.95 12.19 19.76
N TYR A 202 53.11 13.29 20.49
CA TYR A 202 52.29 13.63 21.64
C TYR A 202 50.86 13.96 21.20
N GLU A 203 50.70 14.68 20.09
CA GLU A 203 49.40 15.07 19.55
C GLU A 203 48.64 13.87 18.94
N ASP A 204 49.34 12.97 18.22
CA ASP A 204 48.75 11.71 17.70
C ASP A 204 48.37 10.74 18.82
N ALA A 205 49.21 10.58 19.85
CA ALA A 205 48.90 9.73 20.99
C ALA A 205 47.69 10.27 21.77
N ARG A 206 47.61 11.59 21.96
CA ARG A 206 46.48 12.25 22.62
C ARG A 206 45.22 12.20 21.77
N GLY A 207 45.34 12.32 20.46
CA GLY A 207 44.25 12.17 19.48
C GLY A 207 43.68 10.75 19.52
N THR A 208 44.55 9.75 19.42
CA THR A 208 44.18 8.33 19.47
C THR A 208 43.54 7.95 20.81
N LEU A 209 44.08 8.43 21.94
CA LEU A 209 43.48 8.25 23.27
C LEU A 209 42.15 9.00 23.43
N GLY A 210 42.02 10.15 22.78
CA GLY A 210 40.78 10.92 22.70
C GLY A 210 39.69 10.18 21.94
N ASP A 211 40.04 9.56 20.81
CA ASP A 211 39.12 8.81 19.97
C ASP A 211 38.75 7.46 20.59
N LEU A 212 39.69 6.77 21.24
CA LEU A 212 39.41 5.59 22.07
C LEU A 212 38.46 5.93 23.23
N ARG A 213 38.66 7.06 23.92
CA ARG A 213 37.77 7.50 25.01
C ARG A 213 36.37 7.87 24.50
N LYS A 214 36.27 8.46 23.30
CA LYS A 214 34.97 8.71 22.63
C LYS A 214 34.29 7.39 22.24
N LEU A 215 35.03 6.40 21.76
CA LEU A 215 34.50 5.09 21.35
C LEU A 215 33.98 4.30 22.57
N VAL A 216 34.75 4.28 23.66
CA VAL A 216 34.33 3.69 24.95
C VAL A 216 33.12 4.44 25.52
N GLY A 217 33.09 5.78 25.46
CA GLY A 217 31.94 6.57 25.88
C GLY A 217 30.68 6.38 25.03
N ARG A 218 30.82 6.09 23.73
CA ARG A 218 29.71 5.69 22.85
C ARG A 218 29.23 4.28 23.15
N THR A 219 30.11 3.39 23.59
CA THR A 219 29.77 2.00 23.95
C THR A 219 29.07 1.94 25.31
N ASP A 220 29.51 2.72 26.30
CA ASP A 220 28.78 2.90 27.57
C ASP A 220 27.40 3.51 27.36
N LYS A 221 27.28 4.47 26.42
CA LYS A 221 25.98 5.01 26.03
C LYS A 221 25.14 3.98 25.28
N ALA A 222 25.70 3.17 24.38
CA ALA A 222 24.95 2.14 23.66
C ALA A 222 24.46 1.00 24.57
N VAL A 223 25.21 0.66 25.61
CA VAL A 223 24.80 -0.34 26.62
C VAL A 223 23.85 0.25 27.66
N GLY A 224 23.97 1.53 28.01
CA GLY A 224 23.07 2.24 28.93
C GLY A 224 21.80 2.82 28.29
N THR A 225 21.70 2.87 26.95
CA THR A 225 20.52 3.41 26.23
C THR A 225 19.46 2.34 25.91
N MET A 226 19.56 1.14 26.48
CA MET A 226 18.48 0.15 26.45
C MET A 226 17.45 0.30 27.60
N GLU A 227 17.56 1.34 28.43
CA GLU A 227 16.54 1.67 29.46
C GLU A 227 15.85 3.03 29.28
N ASN A 228 16.16 3.81 28.22
CA ASN A 228 15.40 5.03 27.91
C ASN A 228 15.40 5.31 26.40
N GLU A 229 14.41 4.75 25.70
CA GLU A 229 13.95 5.35 24.45
C GLU A 229 13.49 6.79 24.71
N VAL A 230 13.73 7.69 23.72
CA VAL A 230 13.08 9.00 23.41
C VAL A 230 14.05 9.99 22.76
N GLY A 231 15.37 9.73 22.75
CA GLY A 231 16.36 10.64 22.13
C GLY A 231 16.39 10.69 20.59
N ASN A 232 16.13 9.56 19.91
CA ASN A 232 16.32 9.45 18.45
C ASN A 232 15.08 9.75 17.59
N LEU A 233 13.94 10.09 18.20
CA LEU A 233 12.76 10.55 17.45
C LEU A 233 12.93 11.99 16.91
N ARG A 234 13.80 12.82 17.50
CA ARG A 234 14.03 14.19 17.03
C ARG A 234 14.86 14.26 15.74
N GLY A 235 15.83 13.34 15.57
CA GLY A 235 16.62 13.23 14.33
C GLY A 235 15.80 12.69 13.18
N PHE A 236 15.02 11.63 13.41
CA PHE A 236 14.14 11.03 12.41
C PHE A 236 12.99 11.97 11.98
N VAL A 237 12.48 12.80 12.89
CA VAL A 237 11.46 13.83 12.57
C VAL A 237 12.06 15.05 11.85
N ALA A 238 13.33 15.38 12.10
CA ALA A 238 14.05 16.41 11.37
C ALA A 238 14.39 15.95 9.94
N ASP A 239 14.94 14.74 9.78
CA ASP A 239 15.21 14.12 8.47
C ASP A 239 13.92 13.84 7.71
N GLY A 240 12.84 13.46 8.40
CA GLY A 240 11.50 13.34 7.82
C GLY A 240 10.95 14.68 7.30
N ARG A 241 11.30 15.81 7.92
CA ARG A 241 10.87 17.16 7.48
C ARG A 241 11.62 17.63 6.24
N ASP A 242 12.90 17.30 6.11
CA ASP A 242 13.70 17.64 4.93
C ASP A 242 13.44 16.68 3.76
N THR A 243 13.12 15.41 4.06
CA THR A 243 12.56 14.46 3.08
C THR A 243 11.16 14.91 2.62
N LEU A 244 10.32 15.46 3.52
CA LEU A 244 9.04 16.06 3.16
C LEU A 244 9.18 17.35 2.34
N LYS A 245 10.25 18.15 2.51
CA LYS A 245 10.53 19.31 1.65
C LYS A 245 10.93 18.89 0.23
N SER A 246 11.74 17.84 0.10
CA SER A 246 12.16 17.29 -1.21
C SER A 246 11.03 16.53 -1.91
N VAL A 247 10.15 15.86 -1.16
CA VAL A 247 8.89 15.27 -1.68
C VAL A 247 7.88 16.36 -2.05
N LYS A 248 7.79 17.47 -1.30
CA LYS A 248 6.94 18.62 -1.64
C LYS A 248 7.43 19.36 -2.89
N GLN A 249 8.75 19.48 -3.09
CA GLN A 249 9.34 20.02 -4.32
C GLN A 249 9.17 19.09 -5.53
N GLY A 250 9.18 17.76 -5.33
CA GLY A 250 8.82 16.79 -6.39
C GLY A 250 7.33 16.82 -6.75
N SER A 251 6.46 17.11 -5.78
CA SER A 251 5.00 17.19 -5.97
C SER A 251 4.56 18.39 -6.82
N ASP A 252 5.23 19.56 -6.71
CA ASP A 252 4.90 20.75 -7.50
C ASP A 252 5.30 20.62 -8.98
N ALA A 253 6.30 19.79 -9.29
CA ALA A 253 6.75 19.51 -10.67
C ALA A 253 5.85 18.48 -11.38
N LEU A 254 5.31 17.51 -10.64
CA LEU A 254 4.38 16.49 -11.16
C LEU A 254 2.94 17.01 -11.35
N SER A 255 2.57 18.10 -10.67
CA SER A 255 1.22 18.71 -10.73
C SER A 255 0.94 19.52 -12.01
N ARG A 256 1.89 19.63 -12.94
CA ARG A 256 1.75 20.40 -14.20
C ARG A 256 1.60 19.54 -15.46
N LEU A 257 1.45 18.22 -15.34
CA LEU A 257 1.25 17.32 -16.48
C LEU A 257 -0.24 17.00 -16.70
N PRO A 258 -0.79 17.25 -17.90
CA PRO A 258 -2.24 17.32 -18.12
C PRO A 258 -2.99 15.98 -18.30
N ILE A 259 -2.47 14.83 -17.82
CA ILE A 259 -3.04 13.51 -18.23
C ILE A 259 -3.44 12.54 -17.09
N VAL A 260 -3.21 12.81 -15.79
CA VAL A 260 -3.72 11.91 -14.73
C VAL A 260 -4.43 12.66 -13.62
N ARG A 261 -5.71 12.96 -13.86
CA ARG A 261 -6.67 13.37 -12.83
C ARG A 261 -7.27 12.11 -12.23
N ASN A 262 -6.66 11.58 -11.17
CA ASN A 262 -7.28 10.75 -10.12
C ASN A 262 -6.23 10.38 -9.05
N TYR A 263 -6.63 10.41 -7.78
CA TYR A 263 -5.85 10.20 -6.54
C TYR A 263 -5.15 11.41 -5.90
N VAL A 264 -5.87 12.51 -5.82
CA VAL A 264 -6.16 13.13 -4.51
C VAL A 264 -7.67 13.33 -4.52
N GLU A 265 -8.44 12.48 -3.83
CA GLU A 265 -9.84 12.82 -3.55
C GLU A 265 -9.79 14.15 -2.81
N ASP A 266 -10.12 15.24 -3.51
CA ASP A 266 -10.31 16.54 -2.92
C ASP A 266 -11.49 16.42 -1.95
N SER A 267 -11.18 16.09 -0.70
CA SER A 267 -12.15 15.91 0.38
C SER A 267 -12.98 17.17 0.56
N VAL A 268 -12.42 18.34 0.25
CA VAL A 268 -13.15 19.61 0.23
C VAL A 268 -14.18 19.62 -0.89
N ALA A 269 -13.82 19.24 -2.12
CA ALA A 269 -14.76 19.16 -3.24
C ALA A 269 -15.89 18.13 -3.02
N LEU A 270 -15.65 17.06 -2.25
CA LEU A 270 -16.69 16.10 -1.87
C LEU A 270 -17.62 16.62 -0.77
N LEU A 271 -17.10 17.39 0.18
CA LEU A 271 -17.82 17.87 1.36
C LEU A 271 -18.48 19.25 1.19
N VAL A 272 -18.02 20.04 0.21
CA VAL A 272 -18.48 21.40 -0.06
C VAL A 272 -18.95 21.52 -1.50
N ARG A 273 -20.26 21.70 -1.69
CA ARG A 273 -20.89 21.84 -2.99
C ARG A 273 -21.73 23.11 -3.03
N PRO A 274 -21.16 24.26 -3.44
CA PRO A 274 -21.82 25.56 -3.34
C PRO A 274 -23.17 25.66 -4.07
N THR A 275 -23.37 24.84 -5.10
CA THR A 275 -24.58 24.81 -5.93
C THR A 275 -25.67 23.87 -5.41
N MET A 276 -25.41 23.11 -4.34
CA MET A 276 -26.34 22.11 -3.80
C MET A 276 -26.76 22.46 -2.38
N SER A 277 -27.99 22.13 -2.03
CA SER A 277 -28.46 22.12 -0.64
C SER A 277 -27.90 20.89 0.07
N ARG A 278 -27.40 21.07 1.29
CA ARG A 278 -26.79 20.01 2.11
C ARG A 278 -27.63 19.75 3.35
N THR A 279 -27.97 18.49 3.59
CA THR A 279 -28.55 18.00 4.85
C THR A 279 -27.61 16.97 5.47
N GLN A 280 -27.53 16.90 6.79
CA GLN A 280 -26.61 16.01 7.51
C GLN A 280 -27.38 15.16 8.52
N MET A 281 -27.03 13.88 8.60
CA MET A 281 -27.40 12.97 9.68
C MET A 281 -26.11 12.51 10.36
N GLY A 282 -25.91 12.87 11.63
CA GLY A 282 -24.70 12.52 12.39
C GLY A 282 -24.96 11.43 13.42
N TYR A 283 -24.02 10.50 13.56
CA TYR A 283 -24.07 9.39 14.52
C TYR A 283 -22.70 9.25 15.21
N GLN A 284 -22.66 9.01 16.52
CA GLN A 284 -21.37 8.72 17.15
C GLN A 284 -20.90 7.33 16.75
N SER A 285 -19.59 7.16 16.59
CA SER A 285 -19.02 5.88 16.15
C SER A 285 -19.33 4.74 17.12
N LYS A 286 -19.37 5.03 18.42
CA LYS A 286 -19.70 4.07 19.47
C LYS A 286 -21.16 3.55 19.40
N ASP A 287 -22.06 4.32 18.80
CA ASP A 287 -23.48 3.95 18.68
C ASP A 287 -23.71 3.10 17.42
N LEU A 288 -22.76 3.13 16.47
CA LEU A 288 -22.84 2.38 15.21
C LEU A 288 -22.00 1.10 15.21
N PHE A 289 -20.80 1.14 15.78
CA PHE A 289 -19.80 0.09 15.62
C PHE A 289 -19.33 -0.49 16.96
N GLU A 290 -18.85 -1.73 16.91
CA GLU A 290 -18.06 -2.30 18.01
C GLU A 290 -16.81 -1.43 18.26
N PRO A 291 -16.40 -1.19 19.51
CA PRO A 291 -15.32 -0.26 19.86
C PRO A 291 -14.03 -0.52 19.06
N GLY A 292 -13.52 0.52 18.40
CA GLY A 292 -12.26 0.45 17.63
C GLY A 292 -12.33 -0.32 16.31
N THR A 293 -13.53 -0.71 15.86
CA THR A 293 -13.70 -1.48 14.61
C THR A 293 -14.66 -0.78 13.63
N ALA A 294 -14.84 -1.39 12.45
CA ALA A 294 -15.87 -1.05 11.49
C ALA A 294 -17.05 -2.05 11.49
N THR A 295 -17.17 -2.89 12.51
CA THR A 295 -18.23 -3.90 12.61
C THR A 295 -19.51 -3.29 13.17
N LEU A 296 -20.62 -3.31 12.43
CA LEU A 296 -21.89 -2.74 12.88
C LEU A 296 -22.53 -3.55 14.02
N THR A 297 -22.92 -2.86 15.09
CA THR A 297 -23.72 -3.45 16.19
C THR A 297 -25.18 -3.62 15.77
N GLY A 298 -25.95 -4.38 16.57
CA GLY A 298 -27.39 -4.53 16.35
C GLY A 298 -28.15 -3.20 16.46
N GLU A 299 -27.76 -2.34 17.39
CA GLU A 299 -28.31 -0.99 17.55
C GLU A 299 -27.87 -0.06 16.41
N GLY A 300 -26.61 -0.14 16.01
CA GLY A 300 -26.08 0.59 14.86
C GLY A 300 -26.84 0.32 13.57
N ARG A 301 -27.18 -0.94 13.31
CA ARG A 301 -28.04 -1.31 12.16
C ARG A 301 -29.41 -0.63 12.21
N ARG A 302 -30.06 -0.54 13.39
CA ARG A 302 -31.35 0.15 13.55
C ARG A 302 -31.24 1.66 13.28
N HIS A 303 -30.16 2.29 13.73
CA HIS A 303 -29.89 3.70 13.40
C HIS A 303 -29.75 3.91 11.88
N LEU A 304 -29.03 3.01 11.21
CA LEU A 304 -28.86 3.04 9.77
C LEU A 304 -30.13 2.70 8.99
N ASP A 305 -31.03 1.88 9.53
CA ASP A 305 -32.35 1.66 8.94
C ASP A 305 -33.18 2.95 8.92
N GLY A 306 -33.12 3.72 10.01
CA GLY A 306 -33.69 5.07 10.08
C GLY A 306 -33.11 5.99 9.01
N ALA A 307 -31.78 6.04 8.88
CA ALA A 307 -31.09 6.81 7.85
C ALA A 307 -31.51 6.36 6.43
N ALA A 308 -31.55 5.05 6.19
CA ALA A 308 -31.94 4.47 4.90
C ALA A 308 -33.39 4.83 4.55
N ASN A 309 -34.31 4.85 5.52
CA ASN A 309 -35.69 5.22 5.31
C ASN A 309 -35.85 6.72 5.02
N ALA A 310 -35.15 7.58 5.76
CA ALA A 310 -35.10 9.02 5.48
C ALA A 310 -34.58 9.29 4.05
N LEU A 311 -33.49 8.60 3.68
CA LEU A 311 -32.93 8.62 2.34
C LEU A 311 -33.95 8.15 1.31
N LYS A 312 -34.64 7.02 1.51
CA LYS A 312 -35.65 6.52 0.56
C LYS A 312 -36.78 7.52 0.35
N GLY A 313 -37.16 8.30 1.36
CA GLY A 313 -38.14 9.38 1.24
C GLY A 313 -37.66 10.55 0.37
N ASN A 314 -36.37 10.81 0.34
CA ASN A 314 -35.77 11.82 -0.54
C ASN A 314 -35.47 11.26 -1.94
N LYS A 315 -36.37 11.54 -2.89
CA LYS A 315 -36.29 11.11 -4.30
C LYS A 315 -35.81 12.19 -5.28
N ALA A 316 -35.19 13.26 -4.78
CA ALA A 316 -34.71 14.34 -5.64
C ALA A 316 -33.71 13.82 -6.69
N SER A 317 -33.98 14.14 -7.96
CA SER A 317 -33.11 13.78 -9.09
C SER A 317 -31.78 14.51 -8.98
N GLY A 318 -30.68 13.83 -9.32
CA GLY A 318 -29.33 14.39 -9.18
C GLY A 318 -28.84 14.53 -7.73
N SER A 319 -29.58 13.98 -6.75
CA SER A 319 -29.09 13.91 -5.38
C SER A 319 -27.89 12.97 -5.27
N GLU A 320 -26.95 13.30 -4.40
CA GLU A 320 -25.79 12.47 -4.09
C GLU A 320 -25.62 12.38 -2.57
N VAL A 321 -25.06 11.27 -2.09
CA VAL A 321 -24.80 11.04 -0.66
C VAL A 321 -23.30 10.82 -0.45
N VAL A 322 -22.76 11.47 0.56
CA VAL A 322 -21.38 11.27 1.02
C VAL A 322 -21.44 10.80 2.46
N VAL A 323 -20.86 9.63 2.74
CA VAL A 323 -20.73 9.07 4.09
C VAL A 323 -19.32 9.38 4.57
N VAL A 324 -19.19 10.09 5.67
CA VAL A 324 -17.93 10.65 6.15
C VAL A 324 -17.63 10.13 7.54
N GLY A 325 -16.49 9.46 7.72
CA GLY A 325 -16.02 9.02 9.03
C GLY A 325 -14.99 9.98 9.61
N PHE A 326 -15.14 10.36 10.88
CA PHE A 326 -14.21 11.19 11.64
C PHE A 326 -13.76 10.48 12.91
N HIS A 327 -12.49 10.64 13.24
CA HIS A 327 -11.91 10.19 14.49
C HIS A 327 -11.62 11.38 15.39
N ASN A 328 -11.78 11.20 16.71
CA ASN A 328 -11.48 12.23 17.69
C ASN A 328 -10.03 12.71 17.55
N PRO A 329 -9.79 14.00 17.22
CA PRO A 329 -8.43 14.51 17.02
C PRO A 329 -7.61 14.61 18.31
N LYS A 330 -8.26 14.50 19.49
CA LYS A 330 -7.59 14.48 20.79
C LYS A 330 -7.18 13.09 21.26
N ASP A 331 -7.58 12.04 20.54
CA ASP A 331 -7.17 10.69 20.88
C ASP A 331 -5.71 10.46 20.50
N GLN A 332 -4.82 10.59 21.49
CA GLN A 332 -3.38 10.39 21.33
C GLN A 332 -2.97 8.90 21.31
N ALA A 333 -3.89 7.99 21.68
CA ALA A 333 -3.61 6.56 21.71
C ALA A 333 -3.64 5.95 20.30
N THR A 334 -4.36 6.56 19.36
CA THR A 334 -4.51 6.07 17.99
C THR A 334 -3.58 6.83 17.04
N ALA A 335 -2.73 6.13 16.30
CA ALA A 335 -1.89 6.77 15.28
C ALA A 335 -2.75 7.38 14.15
N PRO A 336 -2.39 8.55 13.58
CA PRO A 336 -3.18 9.21 12.53
C PRO A 336 -3.46 8.33 11.30
N ALA A 337 -2.50 7.50 10.91
CA ALA A 337 -2.67 6.55 9.80
C ALA A 337 -3.72 5.45 10.12
N VAL A 338 -3.77 5.00 11.38
CA VAL A 338 -4.76 4.01 11.85
C VAL A 338 -6.15 4.64 11.91
N ALA A 339 -6.25 5.88 12.42
CA ALA A 339 -7.50 6.63 12.42
C ALA A 339 -8.03 6.86 10.99
N GLN A 340 -7.13 7.14 10.04
CA GLN A 340 -7.48 7.33 8.63
C GLN A 340 -8.08 6.06 8.02
N GLU A 341 -7.45 4.89 8.23
CA GLU A 341 -7.96 3.64 7.69
C GLU A 341 -9.24 3.17 8.42
N LEU A 342 -9.31 3.34 9.74
CA LEU A 342 -10.50 3.00 10.53
C LEU A 342 -11.73 3.78 10.08
N THR A 343 -11.61 5.11 9.97
CA THR A 343 -12.73 5.97 9.55
C THR A 343 -13.14 5.72 8.11
N LYS A 344 -12.19 5.40 7.22
CA LYS A 344 -12.47 4.96 5.86
C LYS A 344 -13.28 3.68 5.84
N LYS A 345 -12.88 2.66 6.60
CA LYS A 345 -13.59 1.39 6.70
C LYS A 345 -14.99 1.56 7.30
N GLN A 346 -15.13 2.38 8.33
CA GLN A 346 -16.44 2.72 8.91
C GLN A 346 -17.37 3.39 7.90
N ALA A 347 -16.86 4.35 7.11
CA ALA A 347 -17.62 5.01 6.06
C ALA A 347 -18.01 4.03 4.92
N GLU A 348 -17.11 3.14 4.52
CA GLU A 348 -17.37 2.07 3.53
C GLU A 348 -18.51 1.17 4.00
N VAL A 349 -18.43 0.65 5.22
CA VAL A 349 -19.44 -0.26 5.79
C VAL A 349 -20.82 0.42 5.85
N VAL A 350 -20.89 1.67 6.29
CA VAL A 350 -22.16 2.42 6.31
C VAL A 350 -22.69 2.66 4.90
N ALA A 351 -21.83 3.03 3.95
CA ALA A 351 -22.22 3.24 2.56
C ALA A 351 -22.77 1.93 1.92
N GLU A 352 -22.12 0.80 2.17
CA GLU A 352 -22.57 -0.51 1.71
C GLU A 352 -23.89 -0.92 2.35
N TYR A 353 -24.05 -0.71 3.67
CA TYR A 353 -25.30 -0.98 4.37
C TYR A 353 -26.47 -0.19 3.75
N LEU A 354 -26.27 1.12 3.52
CA LEU A 354 -27.29 1.97 2.89
C LEU A 354 -27.61 1.52 1.46
N LYS A 355 -26.60 1.09 0.69
CA LYS A 355 -26.80 0.53 -0.66
C LYS A 355 -27.64 -0.75 -0.59
N ALA A 356 -27.29 -1.69 0.29
CA ALA A 356 -28.00 -2.95 0.50
C ALA A 356 -29.46 -2.71 0.95
N ALA A 357 -29.68 -1.74 1.84
CA ALA A 357 -31.00 -1.31 2.27
C ALA A 357 -31.82 -0.60 1.16
N GLY A 358 -31.25 -0.39 -0.02
CA GLY A 358 -31.93 0.23 -1.17
C GLY A 358 -31.97 1.76 -1.12
N ALA A 359 -31.22 2.41 -0.23
CA ALA A 359 -31.20 3.86 -0.10
C ALA A 359 -30.63 4.57 -1.34
N HIS A 360 -29.90 3.87 -2.21
CA HIS A 360 -29.40 4.42 -3.48
C HIS A 360 -30.49 4.51 -4.57
N LYS A 361 -31.67 3.91 -4.38
CA LYS A 361 -32.74 3.86 -5.40
C LYS A 361 -33.62 5.11 -5.37
N LEU A 362 -33.63 5.87 -6.47
CA LEU A 362 -34.51 7.05 -6.64
C LEU A 362 -35.83 6.72 -7.35
N GLY A 363 -35.85 5.65 -8.15
CA GLY A 363 -37.04 5.13 -8.82
C GLY A 363 -36.77 3.74 -9.40
N THR A 364 -37.48 3.32 -10.43
CA THR A 364 -37.26 2.00 -11.06
C THR A 364 -35.84 1.90 -11.65
N PHE A 365 -35.43 2.90 -12.42
CA PHE A 365 -34.15 2.92 -13.14
C PHE A 365 -33.16 3.96 -12.59
N SER A 366 -33.62 4.99 -11.88
CA SER A 366 -32.75 6.05 -11.36
C SER A 366 -32.09 5.65 -10.04
N ARG A 367 -30.81 5.97 -9.91
CA ARG A 367 -29.96 5.72 -8.73
C ARG A 367 -29.16 6.98 -8.38
N ARG A 368 -28.95 7.21 -7.09
CA ARG A 368 -27.96 8.20 -6.61
C ARG A 368 -26.64 7.55 -6.23
N LYS A 369 -25.57 8.33 -6.28
CA LYS A 369 -24.27 7.92 -5.75
C LYS A 369 -24.27 7.95 -4.23
N ILE A 370 -23.59 6.97 -3.63
CA ILE A 370 -23.26 6.94 -2.20
C ILE A 370 -21.75 6.72 -2.12
N ILE A 371 -21.03 7.75 -1.67
CA ILE A 371 -19.57 7.86 -1.70
C ILE A 371 -19.05 7.77 -0.25
N PRO A 372 -18.25 6.76 0.12
CA PRO A 372 -17.58 6.74 1.41
C PRO A 372 -16.34 7.63 1.42
N LEU A 373 -16.06 8.29 2.54
CA LEU A 373 -14.91 9.15 2.75
C LEU A 373 -14.41 9.01 4.19
N GLY A 374 -13.16 8.55 4.39
CA GLY A 374 -12.49 8.59 5.69
C GLY A 374 -11.73 9.89 5.86
N MET A 375 -12.02 10.64 6.92
CA MET A 375 -11.31 11.89 7.25
C MET A 375 -10.24 11.70 8.32
N GLY A 376 -10.19 10.54 8.99
CA GLY A 376 -9.28 10.32 10.10
C GLY A 376 -9.45 11.40 11.16
N MET A 377 -8.35 12.02 11.57
CA MET A 377 -8.35 13.13 12.54
C MET A 377 -8.54 14.52 11.90
N ASN A 378 -8.76 14.60 10.58
CA ASN A 378 -8.98 15.87 9.91
C ASN A 378 -10.34 16.47 10.31
N LEU A 379 -10.37 17.77 10.53
CA LEU A 379 -11.60 18.49 10.86
C LEU A 379 -12.51 18.63 9.63
N ALA A 380 -13.82 18.66 9.85
CA ALA A 380 -14.78 18.93 8.79
C ALA A 380 -14.57 20.36 8.24
N PRO A 381 -14.45 20.56 6.91
CA PRO A 381 -14.18 21.88 6.33
C PRO A 381 -15.26 22.93 6.61
N THR A 382 -16.48 22.51 6.94
CA THR A 382 -17.64 23.40 7.10
C THR A 382 -18.06 23.63 8.54
N ASP A 383 -17.66 22.75 9.45
CA ASP A 383 -18.01 22.82 10.87
C ASP A 383 -16.88 22.19 11.71
N PRO A 384 -15.74 22.88 11.82
CA PRO A 384 -14.57 22.35 12.50
C PRO A 384 -14.77 22.41 14.01
N ASP A 385 -15.28 21.34 14.61
CA ASP A 385 -15.27 21.16 16.07
C ASP A 385 -14.07 20.27 16.48
N PRO A 386 -13.00 20.85 17.08
CA PRO A 386 -11.84 20.10 17.54
C PRO A 386 -12.11 19.23 18.78
N ASN A 387 -13.31 19.32 19.36
CA ASN A 387 -13.74 18.49 20.49
C ASN A 387 -14.77 17.43 20.09
N ALA A 388 -15.11 17.33 18.80
CA ALA A 388 -16.11 16.37 18.35
C ALA A 388 -15.64 14.93 18.63
N PRO A 389 -16.51 14.07 19.23
CA PRO A 389 -16.21 12.67 19.38
C PRO A 389 -16.14 11.99 18.01
N SER A 390 -15.46 10.84 17.92
CA SER A 390 -15.43 10.04 16.68
C SER A 390 -16.85 9.77 16.21
N ASN A 391 -17.16 10.12 14.96
CA ASN A 391 -18.51 10.11 14.43
C ASN A 391 -18.56 9.74 12.95
N VAL A 392 -19.74 9.35 12.49
CA VAL A 392 -20.04 9.17 11.06
C VAL A 392 -21.16 10.13 10.68
N GLN A 393 -20.94 10.86 9.59
CA GLN A 393 -21.88 11.82 9.04
C GLN A 393 -22.36 11.34 7.67
N ILE A 394 -23.67 11.26 7.48
CA ILE A 394 -24.29 11.01 6.19
C ILE A 394 -24.77 12.35 5.64
N LEU A 395 -24.02 12.87 4.67
CA LEU A 395 -24.31 14.12 3.98
C LEU A 395 -25.13 13.84 2.74
N VAL A 396 -26.28 14.50 2.62
CA VAL A 396 -27.15 14.43 1.46
C VAL A 396 -27.06 15.75 0.73
N PHE A 397 -26.61 15.70 -0.52
CA PHE A 397 -26.57 16.84 -1.42
C PHE A 397 -27.71 16.73 -2.41
N THR A 398 -28.54 17.76 -2.47
CA THR A 398 -29.65 17.89 -3.42
C THR A 398 -29.44 19.12 -4.29
N PRO A 399 -29.60 19.01 -5.63
CA PRO A 399 -29.64 20.18 -6.50
C PRO A 399 -30.68 21.19 -6.01
N ARG A 400 -30.34 22.49 -6.10
CA ARG A 400 -31.26 23.57 -5.78
C ARG A 400 -32.31 23.79 -6.87
#